data_AF-A0A1V9F0T0-F1
#
_entry.id   AF-A0A1V9F0T0-F1
#
_cell.length_a   1.000
_cell.length_b   1.000
_cell.length_c   1.000
_cell.angle_alpha   90.00
_cell.angle_beta   90.00
_cell.angle_gamma   90.00
#
_symmetry.space_group_name_H-M   'P 1'
#
loop_
_entity.id
_entity.type
_entity.pdbx_description
1 polymer ?
#
loop_
_entity_poly.entity_id
_entity_poly.type
_entity_poly.pdbx_seq_one_letter_code
_entity_poly.pdbx_strand_id
1 'polypeptide(L)'
;MKRNTIIVLLIMSIIASCKVSSPIQKSYTVSEVQQWYNKDSSTNCVLYRGTDAQAHHFLSQFINNWVFLTIKKNELLITDERPYGVDSVAKLGYYYVDPNNHFAKLREY
;
A
#
# COMPACT_ATOMS: atom_id res chain seq x y z
N MET A 1 23.24 -26.27 48.25
CA MET A 1 22.08 -25.70 47.54
C MET A 1 22.39 -24.28 47.05
N LYS A 2 22.85 -24.12 45.81
CA LYS A 2 22.94 -22.82 45.11
C LYS A 2 22.83 -23.11 43.61
N ARG A 3 21.61 -23.11 43.07
CA ARG A 3 21.38 -23.39 41.64
C ARG A 3 20.12 -22.72 41.09
N ASN A 4 19.81 -21.48 41.50
CA ASN A 4 18.59 -20.80 41.05
C ASN A 4 18.83 -19.38 40.48
N THR A 5 20.05 -19.03 40.06
CA THR A 5 20.37 -17.66 39.62
C THR A 5 20.76 -17.50 38.15
N ILE A 6 20.57 -18.53 37.31
CA ILE A 6 20.94 -18.48 35.88
C ILE A 6 19.70 -18.33 34.95
N ILE A 7 18.48 -18.53 35.46
CA ILE A 7 17.28 -18.59 34.61
C ILE A 7 16.70 -17.20 34.28
N VAL A 8 16.96 -16.18 35.12
CA VAL A 8 16.32 -14.85 34.96
C VAL A 8 16.95 -13.99 33.85
N LEU A 9 18.19 -14.27 33.45
CA LEU A 9 18.93 -13.44 32.47
C LEU A 9 18.65 -13.79 31.00
N LEU A 10 17.90 -14.86 30.71
CA LEU A 10 17.67 -15.32 29.33
C LEU A 10 16.40 -14.74 28.66
N ILE A 11 15.56 -14.01 29.41
CA ILE A 11 14.23 -13.61 28.92
C ILE A 11 14.22 -12.18 28.34
N MET A 12 15.24 -11.36 28.61
CA MET A 12 15.28 -9.97 28.13
C MET A 12 15.92 -9.75 26.75
N SER A 13 16.46 -10.78 26.09
CA SER A 13 17.18 -10.63 24.81
C SER A 13 16.34 -10.84 23.54
N ILE A 14 15.03 -11.13 23.66
CA ILE A 14 14.19 -11.51 22.50
C ILE A 14 13.42 -10.32 21.89
N ILE A 15 13.38 -9.14 22.53
CA ILE A 15 12.61 -7.98 22.02
C ILE A 15 13.38 -7.17 20.95
N ALA A 16 14.63 -7.55 20.61
CA ALA A 16 15.46 -6.78 19.69
C ALA A 16 15.34 -7.14 18.20
N SER A 17 14.55 -8.15 17.84
CA SER A 17 14.52 -8.69 16.47
C SER A 17 13.11 -8.80 15.90
N CYS A 18 12.47 -7.66 15.68
CA CYS A 18 11.44 -7.52 14.65
C CYS A 18 11.35 -6.07 14.16
N LYS A 19 12.49 -5.43 13.90
CA LYS A 19 12.52 -4.38 12.88
C LYS A 19 12.55 -5.08 11.53
N VAL A 20 11.45 -5.73 11.17
CA VAL A 20 11.13 -5.93 9.75
C VAL A 20 11.19 -4.52 9.20
N SER A 21 12.20 -4.21 8.37
CA SER A 21 12.13 -3.00 7.57
C SER A 21 10.86 -3.16 6.77
N SER A 22 9.79 -2.54 7.26
CA SER A 22 8.58 -2.40 6.47
C SER A 22 9.07 -1.75 5.20
N PRO A 23 8.92 -2.39 4.02
CA PRO A 23 9.34 -1.76 2.78
C PRO A 23 8.76 -0.36 2.82
N ILE A 24 9.61 0.66 2.76
CA ILE A 24 9.21 2.06 2.95
C ILE A 24 8.12 2.31 1.92
N GLN A 25 6.87 2.25 2.38
CA GLN A 25 5.71 2.41 1.53
C GLN A 25 5.70 3.90 1.24
N LYS A 26 6.29 4.26 0.09
CA LYS A 26 6.42 5.64 -0.32
C LYS A 26 5.01 6.21 -0.45
N SER A 27 4.70 7.22 0.37
CA SER A 27 3.51 8.03 0.21
C SER A 27 3.74 8.96 -0.98
N TYR A 28 2.77 9.04 -1.86
CA TYR A 28 2.75 9.93 -3.01
C TYR A 28 1.64 10.96 -2.83
N THR A 29 1.89 12.15 -3.33
CA THR A 29 0.85 13.15 -3.58
C THR A 29 0.11 12.83 -4.88
N VAL A 30 -1.09 13.38 -5.05
CA VAL A 30 -1.86 13.30 -6.30
C VAL A 30 -1.01 13.73 -7.52
N SER A 31 -0.31 14.86 -7.40
CA SER A 31 0.52 15.39 -8.49
C SER A 31 1.69 14.48 -8.84
N GLU A 32 2.34 13.84 -7.86
CA GLU A 32 3.42 12.90 -8.14
C GLU A 32 2.92 11.66 -8.88
N VAL A 33 1.75 11.14 -8.51
CA VAL A 33 1.14 10.01 -9.23
C VAL A 33 0.76 10.40 -10.66
N GLN A 34 0.20 11.58 -10.87
CA GLN A 34 -0.12 12.08 -12.22
C GLN A 34 1.13 12.28 -13.09
N GLN A 35 2.18 12.88 -12.53
CA GLN A 35 3.45 13.07 -13.23
C GLN A 35 4.08 11.72 -13.61
N TRP A 36 4.08 10.77 -12.67
CA TRP A 36 4.54 9.41 -12.92
C TRP A 36 3.70 8.72 -14.01
N TYR A 37 2.37 8.79 -13.91
CA TYR A 37 1.44 8.19 -14.86
C TYR A 37 1.61 8.74 -16.29
N ASN A 38 1.87 10.05 -16.42
CA ASN A 38 2.07 10.70 -17.71
C ASN A 38 3.47 10.50 -18.31
N LYS A 39 4.49 10.28 -17.47
CA LYS A 39 5.86 10.08 -17.93
C LYS A 39 6.04 8.76 -18.67
N ASP A 40 5.33 7.73 -18.22
CA ASP A 40 5.45 6.37 -18.72
C ASP A 40 4.23 5.98 -19.56
N SER A 41 4.33 6.13 -20.88
CA SER A 41 3.25 5.86 -21.85
C SER A 41 2.80 4.40 -21.93
N SER A 42 3.49 3.48 -21.25
CA SER A 42 3.14 2.05 -21.14
C SER A 42 2.42 1.69 -19.84
N THR A 43 2.16 2.66 -18.95
CA THR A 43 1.48 2.44 -17.67
C THR A 43 -0.01 2.29 -17.90
N ASN A 44 -0.45 1.07 -18.19
CA ASN A 44 -1.77 0.90 -18.79
C ASN A 44 -2.93 1.06 -17.80
N CYS A 45 -2.77 0.78 -16.51
CA CYS A 45 -3.86 0.99 -15.55
C CYS A 45 -3.37 1.18 -14.11
N VAL A 46 -4.04 2.06 -13.36
CA VAL A 46 -3.92 2.14 -11.89
C VAL A 46 -5.12 1.43 -11.27
N LEU A 47 -4.88 0.43 -10.45
CA LEU A 47 -5.88 -0.39 -9.77
C LEU A 47 -6.08 0.12 -8.34
N TYR A 48 -7.31 0.53 -8.00
CA TYR A 48 -7.67 0.90 -6.64
C TYR A 48 -7.86 -0.34 -5.76
N ARG A 49 -7.22 -0.35 -4.59
CA ARG A 49 -7.20 -1.50 -3.66
C ARG A 49 -7.96 -1.27 -2.36
N GLY A 50 -8.53 -0.08 -2.19
CA GLY A 50 -9.24 0.28 -0.98
C GLY A 50 -8.55 1.39 -0.19
N THR A 51 -9.19 1.75 0.90
CA THR A 51 -8.78 2.85 1.80
C THR A 51 -8.73 2.35 3.22
N ASP A 52 -7.69 2.73 3.95
CA ASP A 52 -7.60 2.51 5.39
C ASP A 52 -7.84 3.83 6.16
N ALA A 53 -7.46 3.86 7.43
CA ALA A 53 -7.62 5.06 8.26
C ALA A 53 -6.75 6.25 7.81
N GLN A 54 -5.68 6.01 7.06
CA GLN A 54 -4.65 7.00 6.75
C GLN A 54 -4.59 7.34 5.26
N ALA A 55 -4.85 6.37 4.37
CA ALA A 55 -4.55 6.51 2.96
C ALA A 55 -5.43 5.67 2.02
N HIS A 56 -5.48 6.11 0.77
CA HIS A 56 -5.96 5.37 -0.39
C HIS A 56 -4.80 4.54 -0.96
N HIS A 57 -5.07 3.26 -1.23
CA HIS A 57 -4.07 2.32 -1.75
C HIS A 57 -4.36 1.99 -3.21
N PHE A 58 -3.31 2.01 -4.02
CA PHE A 58 -3.38 1.63 -5.41
C PHE A 58 -2.22 0.72 -5.80
N LEU A 59 -2.40 0.05 -6.92
CA LEU A 59 -1.41 -0.83 -7.52
C LEU A 59 -1.36 -0.59 -9.01
N SER A 60 -0.17 -0.52 -9.57
CA SER A 60 0.04 -0.54 -11.00
C SER A 60 1.03 -1.63 -11.35
N GLN A 61 0.81 -2.28 -12.49
CA GLN A 61 1.78 -3.19 -13.07
C GLN A 61 2.51 -2.46 -14.21
N PHE A 62 3.81 -2.29 -14.05
CA PHE A 62 4.68 -1.74 -15.08
C PHE A 62 5.57 -2.84 -15.63
N ILE A 63 5.25 -3.36 -16.82
CA ILE A 63 5.95 -4.48 -17.46
C ILE A 63 5.98 -5.69 -16.49
N ASN A 64 7.07 -5.84 -15.73
CA ASN A 64 7.32 -6.93 -14.78
C ASN A 64 7.41 -6.46 -13.31
N ASN A 65 7.28 -5.16 -13.05
CA ASN A 65 7.40 -4.58 -11.72
C ASN A 65 6.05 -4.09 -11.22
N TRP A 66 5.72 -4.46 -9.98
CA TRP A 66 4.57 -3.95 -9.27
C TRP A 66 4.94 -2.64 -8.56
N VAL A 67 4.14 -1.61 -8.79
CA VAL A 67 4.25 -0.31 -8.12
C VAL A 67 3.08 -0.14 -7.18
N PHE A 68 3.37 -0.13 -5.88
CA PHE A 68 2.40 0.17 -4.84
C PHE A 68 2.38 1.67 -4.60
N LEU A 69 1.23 2.29 -4.86
CA LEU A 69 1.03 3.73 -4.69
C LEU A 69 0.11 3.94 -3.49
N THR A 70 0.44 4.94 -2.67
CA THR A 70 -0.36 5.27 -1.49
C THR A 70 -0.53 6.77 -1.45
N ILE A 71 -1.76 7.26 -1.39
CA ILE A 71 -2.08 8.69 -1.34
C ILE A 71 -2.82 8.96 -0.04
N LYS A 72 -2.43 9.99 0.71
CA LYS A 72 -3.10 10.30 1.98
C LYS A 72 -4.58 10.56 1.77
N LYS A 73 -5.40 10.09 2.71
CA LYS A 73 -6.87 10.18 2.62
C LYS A 73 -7.39 11.62 2.53
N ASN A 74 -6.65 12.58 3.05
CA ASN A 74 -7.03 14.00 3.01
C ASN A 74 -6.59 14.72 1.72
N GLU A 75 -5.75 14.10 0.88
CA GLU A 75 -5.26 14.70 -0.37
C GLU A 75 -6.12 14.33 -1.58
N LEU A 76 -6.94 13.29 -1.46
CA LEU A 76 -7.74 12.75 -2.54
C LEU A 76 -9.11 12.35 -2.01
N LEU A 77 -10.17 12.70 -2.72
CA LEU A 77 -11.52 12.23 -2.44
C LEU A 77 -11.86 11.11 -3.43
N ILE A 78 -12.20 9.92 -2.93
CA ILE A 78 -12.69 8.80 -3.74
C ILE A 78 -14.19 8.60 -3.50
N THR A 79 -14.99 8.63 -4.56
CA THR A 79 -16.45 8.56 -4.46
C THR A 79 -16.99 7.16 -4.10
N ASP A 80 -16.36 6.09 -4.60
CA ASP A 80 -16.73 4.68 -4.33
C ASP A 80 -15.71 4.05 -3.38
N GLU A 81 -15.53 4.64 -2.19
CA GLU A 81 -14.54 4.19 -1.21
C GLU A 81 -14.87 2.78 -0.70
N ARG A 82 -13.96 1.84 -0.94
CA ARG A 82 -13.96 0.48 -0.37
C ARG A 82 -12.89 0.33 0.70
N PRO A 83 -13.08 -0.52 1.74
CA PRO A 83 -12.06 -0.78 2.75
C PRO A 83 -10.80 -1.38 2.13
N TYR A 84 -9.62 -1.04 2.66
CA TYR A 84 -8.37 -1.69 2.29
C TYR A 84 -8.25 -3.07 2.95
N GLY A 85 -7.65 -4.03 2.23
CA GLY A 85 -7.60 -5.43 2.63
C GLY A 85 -8.65 -6.23 1.89
N VAL A 86 -8.45 -6.39 0.58
CA VAL A 86 -9.36 -7.16 -0.28
C VAL A 86 -9.46 -8.59 0.27
N ASP A 87 -10.63 -8.96 0.80
CA ASP A 87 -10.87 -10.22 1.53
C ASP A 87 -10.68 -11.50 0.70
N SER A 88 -10.43 -11.37 -0.61
CA SER A 88 -10.32 -12.49 -1.54
C SER A 88 -8.89 -12.67 -2.02
N VAL A 89 -8.38 -13.90 -1.83
CA VAL A 89 -7.05 -14.36 -2.27
C VAL A 89 -6.82 -14.19 -3.79
N ALA A 90 -7.90 -14.03 -4.57
CA ALA A 90 -7.86 -13.89 -6.03
C ALA A 90 -7.97 -12.43 -6.53
N LYS A 91 -8.36 -11.47 -5.69
CA LYS A 91 -8.56 -10.08 -6.13
C LYS A 91 -7.41 -9.19 -5.71
N LEU A 92 -6.71 -8.62 -6.69
CA LEU A 92 -5.63 -7.66 -6.45
C LEU A 92 -6.16 -6.27 -6.04
N GLY A 93 -7.40 -5.94 -6.40
CA GLY A 93 -8.07 -4.67 -6.11
C GLY A 93 -9.56 -4.71 -6.45
N TYR A 94 -10.21 -3.54 -6.44
CA TYR A 94 -11.64 -3.37 -6.71
C TYR A 94 -11.92 -2.94 -8.15
N TYR A 95 -11.34 -1.82 -8.58
CA TYR A 95 -11.59 -1.24 -9.91
C TYR A 95 -10.40 -0.40 -10.38
N TYR A 96 -10.30 -0.24 -11.70
CA TYR A 96 -9.29 0.62 -12.32
C TYR A 96 -9.72 2.09 -12.29
N VAL A 97 -8.74 2.98 -12.16
CA VAL A 97 -8.92 4.44 -12.09
C VAL A 97 -8.03 5.18 -13.08
N ASP A 98 -8.43 6.39 -13.44
CA ASP A 98 -7.63 7.34 -14.21
C ASP A 98 -7.06 8.44 -13.30
N PRO A 99 -5.75 8.44 -13.00
CA PRO A 99 -5.11 9.48 -12.19
C PRO A 99 -5.26 10.90 -12.74
N ASN A 100 -5.32 11.07 -14.07
CA ASN A 100 -5.45 12.39 -14.70
C ASN A 100 -6.86 12.96 -14.60
N ASN A 101 -7.85 12.10 -14.40
CA ASN A 101 -9.24 12.49 -14.21
C ASN A 101 -9.69 12.29 -12.76
N HIS A 102 -8.96 12.89 -11.81
CA HIS A 102 -9.28 12.85 -10.37
C HIS A 102 -9.48 11.43 -9.81
N PHE A 103 -8.74 10.44 -10.32
CA PHE A 103 -8.88 9.03 -9.93
C PHE A 103 -10.30 8.48 -10.18
N ALA A 104 -10.98 9.00 -11.20
CA ALA A 104 -12.29 8.50 -11.61
C ALA A 104 -12.22 7.01 -11.96
N LYS A 105 -13.26 6.27 -11.53
CA LYS A 105 -13.43 4.86 -11.84
C LYS A 105 -13.64 4.66 -13.35
N LEU A 106 -12.87 3.75 -13.92
CA LEU A 106 -12.93 3.39 -15.34
C LEU A 106 -13.75 2.11 -15.57
N ARG A 107 -13.38 1.02 -14.87
CA ARG A 107 -14.02 -0.29 -14.97
C ARG A 107 -13.69 -1.15 -13.76
N GLU A 108 -14.50 -2.16 -13.48
CA GLU A 108 -14.21 -3.17 -12.45
C GLU A 108 -12.95 -3.99 -12.77
N TYR A 109 -12.33 -4.56 -11.73
CA TYR A 109 -11.21 -5.51 -11.83
C TYR A 109 -11.69 -6.94 -12.06
#